data_AF-A0A5N0EDN3-F1
#
_entry.id   AF-A0A5N0EDN3-F1
#
_cell.length_a   1.000
_cell.length_b   1.000
_cell.length_c   1.000
_cell.angle_alpha   90.00
_cell.angle_beta   90.00
_cell.angle_gamma   90.00
#
_symmetry.space_group_name_H-M   'P 1'
#
loop_
_entity.id
_entity.type
_entity.pdbx_description
1 polymer ?
#
loop_
_entity_poly.entity_id
_entity_poly.type
_entity_poly.pdbx_seq_one_letter_code
_entity_poly.pdbx_strand_id
1 'polypeptide(L)'
;MATISDRRSVTRTASMIPIQDVLRVVDSVQASDAGQEAFDAEPLVGVYGLRTFTLDRGTLRPVFDWNGSTAWGDGTCIAECNRGERHQVPADGCTCGVYSFRDLNRLRQQYSQSAAIVGVVALEGRVVEGVSGWRAQAARLVALWERTPGVVHGLPGVKRCGQLEDMVRAYPGLSVAGSSKSGASRYASPWPVLSPTSLSGPVPGPVLLRPVAASPTPSRRQRSVRRTPSGVAIALLGAVISLAIVVFTHGPVVLIGIVVILAIIVGPEFRH
;
A
#
# COMPACT_ATOMS: atom_id res chain seq x y z
N MET A 1 -1.66 -34.50 -25.03
CA MET A 1 -0.73 -33.35 -25.13
C MET A 1 -1.57 -32.08 -25.22
N ALA A 2 -1.75 -31.38 -24.09
CA ALA A 2 -2.57 -30.17 -24.02
C ALA A 2 -1.65 -28.95 -24.04
N THR A 3 -1.84 -28.08 -25.02
CA THR A 3 -1.06 -26.86 -25.27
C THR A 3 -1.47 -25.76 -24.29
N ILE A 4 -0.49 -25.29 -23.51
CA ILE A 4 -0.59 -24.15 -22.60
C ILE A 4 -0.70 -22.89 -23.46
N SER A 5 -1.86 -22.23 -23.42
CA SER A 5 -2.13 -20.99 -24.14
C SER A 5 -1.57 -19.80 -23.38
N ASP A 6 -0.71 -19.07 -24.07
CA ASP A 6 0.02 -17.88 -23.66
C ASP A 6 -0.92 -16.70 -23.33
N ARG A 7 -0.92 -16.26 -22.06
CA ARG A 7 -1.69 -15.10 -21.60
C ARG A 7 -0.89 -13.83 -21.87
N ARG A 8 -1.25 -13.13 -22.95
CA ARG A 8 -0.84 -11.75 -23.22
C ARG A 8 -1.10 -10.85 -22.00
N SER A 9 -0.02 -10.29 -21.46
CA SER A 9 0.00 -9.20 -20.49
C SER A 9 -0.55 -7.93 -21.13
N VAL A 10 -1.83 -7.63 -20.88
CA VAL A 10 -2.41 -6.33 -21.24
C VAL A 10 -2.01 -5.32 -20.18
N THR A 11 -1.03 -4.48 -20.49
CA THR A 11 -0.65 -3.31 -19.69
C THR A 11 -1.76 -2.26 -19.80
N ARG A 12 -2.77 -2.34 -18.93
CA ARG A 12 -3.74 -1.24 -18.76
C ARG A 12 -3.12 -0.20 -17.83
N THR A 13 -2.78 0.95 -18.40
CA THR A 13 -2.46 2.18 -17.68
C THR A 13 -3.66 2.53 -16.80
N ALA A 14 -3.53 2.35 -15.49
CA ALA A 14 -4.56 2.80 -14.55
C ALA A 14 -4.56 4.34 -14.57
N SER A 15 -5.58 4.92 -15.22
CA SER A 15 -5.81 6.37 -15.18
C SER A 15 -6.14 6.75 -13.74
N MET A 16 -5.20 7.43 -13.10
CA MET A 16 -5.30 7.88 -11.72
C MET A 16 -6.29 9.04 -11.65
N ILE A 17 -7.41 8.86 -10.96
CA ILE A 17 -8.27 9.99 -10.58
C ILE A 17 -7.42 10.87 -9.64
N PRO A 18 -7.17 12.15 -9.97
CA PRO A 18 -6.40 13.03 -9.10
C PRO A 18 -7.14 13.18 -7.76
N ILE A 19 -6.46 12.81 -6.68
CA ILE A 19 -6.95 12.92 -5.30
C ILE A 19 -6.78 14.38 -4.86
N GLN A 20 -7.59 15.25 -5.43
CA GLN A 20 -7.88 16.56 -4.85
C GLN A 20 -9.37 16.55 -4.55
N ASP A 21 -9.70 16.42 -3.26
CA ASP A 21 -10.59 17.36 -2.57
C ASP A 21 -11.18 16.79 -1.28
N VAL A 22 -11.15 17.66 -0.27
CA VAL A 22 -11.76 17.60 1.07
C VAL A 22 -11.22 16.51 2.00
N LEU A 23 -10.06 16.78 2.59
CA LEU A 23 -9.66 16.19 3.87
C LEU A 23 -10.44 16.92 4.98
N ARG A 24 -11.32 16.23 5.69
CA ARG A 24 -11.67 16.65 7.05
C ARG A 24 -10.65 16.03 7.97
N VAL A 25 -9.74 16.85 8.44
CA VAL A 25 -8.79 16.48 9.49
C VAL A 25 -9.63 16.23 10.74
N VAL A 26 -9.72 14.97 11.16
CA VAL A 26 -10.17 14.63 12.50
C VAL A 26 -8.89 14.50 13.31
N ASP A 27 -8.51 15.59 13.96
CA ASP A 27 -7.28 15.62 14.72
C ASP A 27 -7.38 14.65 15.89
N SER A 28 -6.31 13.91 16.14
CA SER A 28 -5.99 13.39 17.46
C SER A 28 -4.63 14.01 17.80
N VAL A 29 -4.64 15.02 18.67
CA VAL A 29 -3.44 15.76 19.07
C VAL A 29 -2.81 15.06 20.27
N GLN A 30 -1.48 14.86 20.23
CA GLN A 30 -0.67 14.82 21.45
C GLN A 30 0.33 15.98 21.46
N ALA A 31 0.62 16.38 22.70
CA ALA A 31 1.27 17.60 23.13
C ALA A 31 2.67 17.84 22.56
N SER A 32 2.91 19.06 22.08
CA SER A 32 3.97 19.93 22.60
C SER A 32 3.89 21.34 22.00
N ASP A 33 3.88 22.30 22.91
CA ASP A 33 4.35 23.70 22.85
C ASP A 33 3.64 24.76 21.99
N ALA A 34 2.96 25.63 22.77
CA ALA A 34 2.65 27.05 22.57
C ALA A 34 1.27 27.42 21.98
N GLY A 35 0.29 27.51 22.89
CA GLY A 35 -0.71 28.59 22.88
C GLY A 35 -1.90 28.50 21.92
N GLN A 36 -2.11 27.37 21.23
CA GLN A 36 -3.34 27.13 20.48
C GLN A 36 -4.28 26.29 21.34
N GLU A 37 -5.47 26.81 21.67
CA GLU A 37 -6.49 26.07 22.42
C GLU A 37 -6.81 24.75 21.69
N ALA A 38 -6.27 23.66 22.23
CA ALA A 38 -6.49 22.32 21.75
C ALA A 38 -7.97 21.99 21.97
N PHE A 39 -8.75 21.99 20.90
CA PHE A 39 -10.07 21.37 20.94
C PHE A 39 -9.87 19.90 21.32
N ASP A 40 -10.51 19.46 22.40
CA ASP A 40 -10.49 18.11 22.94
C ASP A 40 -10.99 17.10 21.90
N ALA A 41 -10.10 16.66 21.01
CA ALA A 41 -10.45 15.72 19.99
C ALA A 41 -10.36 14.31 20.57
N GLU A 42 -11.53 13.75 20.86
CA GLU A 42 -11.69 12.40 21.39
C GLU A 42 -10.96 11.39 20.48
N PRO A 43 -10.08 10.53 21.02
CA PRO A 43 -9.36 9.56 20.22
C PRO A 43 -10.34 8.60 19.54
N LEU A 44 -10.34 8.60 18.20
CA LEU A 44 -11.11 7.67 17.40
C LEU A 44 -10.57 6.25 17.56
N VAL A 45 -11.22 5.46 18.41
CA VAL A 45 -10.93 4.03 18.57
C VAL A 45 -11.90 3.21 17.70
N GLY A 46 -11.39 2.18 17.04
CA GLY A 46 -12.22 1.20 16.34
C GLY A 46 -12.62 1.59 14.90
N VAL A 47 -11.84 2.43 14.22
CA VAL A 47 -12.02 2.68 12.79
C VAL A 47 -11.39 1.54 11.98
N TYR A 48 -12.19 0.90 11.14
CA TYR A 48 -11.73 -0.14 10.23
C TYR A 48 -11.70 0.37 8.79
N GLY A 49 -10.76 -0.13 8.00
CA GLY A 49 -10.65 0.12 6.58
C GLY A 49 -10.36 -1.12 5.76
N LEU A 50 -10.70 -1.09 4.49
CA LEU A 50 -10.37 -2.12 3.51
C LEU A 50 -9.06 -1.78 2.80
N ARG A 51 -8.19 -2.77 2.67
CA ARG A 51 -6.95 -2.67 1.90
C ARG A 51 -6.78 -3.89 1.04
N THR A 52 -6.07 -3.73 -0.07
CA THR A 52 -5.70 -4.83 -0.94
C THR A 52 -4.19 -4.90 -1.07
N PHE A 53 -3.69 -6.10 -1.34
CA PHE A 53 -2.27 -6.41 -1.29
C PHE A 53 -1.83 -7.20 -2.52
N THR A 54 -0.54 -7.06 -2.83
CA THR A 54 0.21 -8.02 -3.63
C THR A 54 1.02 -8.92 -2.70
N LEU A 55 1.43 -10.07 -3.23
CA LEU A 55 2.34 -10.99 -2.53
C LEU A 55 3.72 -10.92 -3.16
N ASP A 56 4.73 -10.76 -2.31
CA ASP A 56 6.13 -10.88 -2.69
C ASP A 56 6.82 -11.82 -1.69
N ARG A 57 7.23 -13.00 -2.17
CA ARG A 57 7.88 -14.05 -1.35
C ARG A 57 7.15 -14.33 -0.03
N GLY A 58 5.82 -14.44 -0.09
CA GLY A 58 4.96 -14.71 1.06
C GLY A 58 4.70 -13.51 1.97
N THR A 59 5.28 -12.34 1.68
CA THR A 59 5.06 -11.09 2.42
C THR A 59 4.01 -10.25 1.73
N LEU A 60 3.08 -9.69 2.52
CA LEU A 60 2.09 -8.74 2.03
C LEU A 60 2.75 -7.40 1.70
N ARG A 61 2.55 -6.95 0.45
CA ARG A 61 2.95 -5.62 -0.01
C ARG A 61 1.73 -4.83 -0.42
N PRO A 62 1.69 -3.51 -0.21
CA PRO A 62 0.65 -2.70 -0.79
C PRO A 62 0.77 -2.73 -2.32
N VAL A 63 -0.36 -2.64 -3.01
CA VAL A 63 -0.42 -2.66 -4.48
C VAL A 63 0.44 -1.55 -5.10
N PHE A 64 0.50 -0.40 -4.42
CA PHE A 64 1.43 0.66 -4.72
C PHE A 64 2.40 0.82 -3.55
N ASP A 65 3.66 0.47 -3.80
CA ASP A 65 4.78 0.74 -2.90
C ASP A 65 5.87 1.49 -3.67
N TRP A 66 5.84 2.83 -3.64
CA TRP A 66 6.82 3.64 -4.35
C TRP A 66 8.23 3.59 -3.73
N ASN A 67 8.36 3.18 -2.45
CA ASN A 67 9.63 3.23 -1.74
C ASN A 67 10.12 1.86 -1.25
N GLY A 68 9.35 0.79 -1.48
CA GLY A 68 9.73 -0.55 -1.04
C GLY A 68 9.69 -0.78 0.47
N SER A 69 9.34 0.23 1.29
CA SER A 69 9.58 0.25 2.74
C SER A 69 8.38 -0.11 3.62
N THR A 70 7.20 -0.36 3.04
CA THR A 70 5.96 -0.60 3.81
C THR A 70 5.48 -2.05 3.72
N ALA A 71 6.41 -3.00 3.94
CA ALA A 71 6.06 -4.41 3.99
C ALA A 71 5.22 -4.72 5.23
N TRP A 72 4.09 -5.41 5.04
CA TRP A 72 3.18 -5.82 6.11
C TRP A 72 3.58 -7.21 6.63
N GLY A 73 4.85 -7.35 7.04
CA GLY A 73 5.46 -8.66 7.35
C GLY A 73 4.76 -9.40 8.48
N ASP A 74 4.36 -8.69 9.54
CA ASP A 74 3.63 -9.21 10.69
C ASP A 74 2.15 -8.76 10.69
N GLY A 75 1.69 -8.18 9.58
CA GLY A 75 0.37 -7.58 9.47
C GLY A 75 0.25 -6.18 10.07
N THR A 76 1.35 -5.55 10.50
CA THR A 76 1.35 -4.14 10.93
C THR A 76 2.00 -3.23 9.90
N CYS A 77 1.64 -1.96 9.92
CA CYS A 77 2.25 -0.94 9.09
C CYS A 77 2.22 0.41 9.81
N ILE A 78 3.37 1.06 9.90
CA ILE A 78 3.52 2.42 10.38
C ILE A 78 3.95 3.25 9.17
N ALA A 79 3.19 4.32 8.88
CA ALA A 79 3.51 5.18 7.77
C ALA A 79 4.65 6.13 8.12
N GLU A 80 5.57 6.29 7.18
CA GLU A 80 6.71 7.20 7.28
C GLU A 80 6.67 8.20 6.12
N CYS A 81 7.14 9.42 6.36
CA CYS A 81 7.35 10.39 5.31
C CYS A 81 8.72 10.18 4.66
N ASN A 82 8.75 10.09 3.33
CA ASN A 82 9.99 9.96 2.56
C ASN A 82 10.50 11.29 1.99
N ARG A 83 9.82 12.41 2.25
CA ARG A 83 10.19 13.73 1.70
C ARG A 83 11.35 14.42 2.42
N GLY A 84 12.06 13.71 3.30
CA GLY A 84 13.25 14.21 4.02
C GLY A 84 12.94 15.00 5.29
N GLU A 85 11.74 15.55 5.43
CA GLU A 85 11.27 16.20 6.66
C GLU A 85 10.61 15.18 7.59
N ARG A 86 11.10 15.10 8.84
CA ARG A 86 10.47 14.30 9.88
C ARG A 86 9.27 15.05 10.41
N HIS A 87 8.08 14.70 9.92
CA HIS A 87 6.81 15.17 10.47
C HIS A 87 5.96 13.99 10.91
N GLN A 88 4.99 14.26 11.78
CA GLN A 88 4.00 13.26 12.15
C GLN A 88 3.12 12.92 10.95
N VAL A 89 2.88 11.65 10.68
CA VAL A 89 2.09 11.19 9.53
C VAL A 89 0.71 10.75 10.01
N PRO A 90 -0.38 11.06 9.29
CA PRO A 90 -0.47 12.03 8.21
C PRO A 90 -0.29 13.47 8.74
N ALA A 91 0.37 14.32 7.93
CA ALA A 91 0.41 15.77 8.15
C ALA A 91 -0.47 16.50 7.13
N ASP A 92 -0.83 17.74 7.46
CA ASP A 92 -1.59 18.60 6.56
C ASP A 92 -0.74 18.95 5.33
N GLY A 93 -1.35 18.97 4.14
CA GLY A 93 -0.64 19.18 2.88
C GLY A 93 0.30 18.03 2.45
N CYS A 94 0.52 17.02 3.29
CA CYS A 94 1.30 15.84 2.94
C CYS A 94 0.40 14.70 2.43
N THR A 95 0.95 13.83 1.58
CA THR A 95 0.27 12.63 1.05
C THR A 95 0.71 11.33 1.72
N CYS A 96 1.61 11.39 2.70
CA CYS A 96 2.07 10.22 3.44
C CYS A 96 0.95 9.68 4.36
N GLY A 97 0.91 8.35 4.52
CA GLY A 97 -0.06 7.69 5.39
C GLY A 97 -0.47 6.31 4.90
N VAL A 98 -1.11 5.55 5.79
CA VAL A 98 -1.74 4.28 5.46
C VAL A 98 -3.14 4.53 4.91
N TYR A 99 -3.31 4.39 3.59
CA TYR A 99 -4.60 4.51 2.93
C TYR A 99 -5.48 3.26 3.07
N SER A 100 -6.78 3.45 3.24
CA SER A 100 -7.77 2.37 3.25
C SER A 100 -9.13 2.86 2.71
N PHE A 101 -9.99 1.92 2.32
CA PHE A 101 -11.31 2.20 1.75
C PHE A 101 -12.43 1.84 2.71
N ARG A 102 -13.53 2.59 2.65
CA ARG A 102 -14.76 2.25 3.38
C ARG A 102 -15.60 1.20 2.67
N ASP A 103 -15.54 1.21 1.33
CA ASP A 103 -16.43 0.45 0.47
C ASP A 103 -15.66 -0.51 -0.44
N LEU A 104 -16.14 -1.75 -0.51
CA LEU A 104 -15.51 -2.81 -1.29
C LEU A 104 -15.59 -2.55 -2.80
N ASN A 105 -16.67 -1.94 -3.30
CA ASN A 105 -16.77 -1.62 -4.73
C ASN A 105 -15.79 -0.54 -5.13
N ARG A 106 -15.60 0.50 -4.29
CA ARG A 106 -14.56 1.52 -4.50
C ARG A 106 -13.17 0.89 -4.55
N LEU A 107 -12.85 -0.01 -3.62
CA LEU A 107 -11.60 -0.75 -3.63
C LEU A 107 -11.39 -1.51 -4.96
N ARG A 108 -12.42 -2.24 -5.41
CA ARG A 108 -12.38 -3.04 -6.66
C ARG A 108 -12.29 -2.16 -7.91
N GLN A 109 -12.96 -1.01 -7.94
CA GLN A 109 -12.89 -0.05 -9.03
C GLN A 109 -11.48 0.51 -9.20
N GLN A 110 -10.84 0.88 -8.08
CA GLN A 110 -9.50 1.45 -8.11
C GLN A 110 -8.42 0.38 -8.38
N TYR A 111 -8.60 -0.84 -7.85
CA TYR A 111 -7.60 -1.91 -7.92
C TYR A 111 -8.20 -3.23 -8.44
N SER A 112 -8.69 -3.20 -9.68
CA SER A 112 -9.31 -4.37 -10.33
C SER A 112 -8.38 -5.60 -10.39
N GLN A 113 -7.08 -5.36 -10.52
CA GLN A 113 -6.02 -6.36 -10.67
C GLN A 113 -5.52 -6.93 -9.32
N SER A 114 -5.93 -6.33 -8.20
CA SER A 114 -5.42 -6.68 -6.87
C SER A 114 -6.46 -7.33 -5.98
N ALA A 115 -7.69 -7.49 -6.45
CA ALA A 115 -8.81 -8.11 -5.74
C ALA A 115 -8.66 -9.63 -5.48
N ALA A 116 -7.44 -10.15 -5.40
CA ALA A 116 -7.14 -11.52 -4.97
C ALA A 116 -6.89 -11.61 -3.46
N ILE A 117 -6.41 -10.53 -2.84
CA ILE A 117 -6.15 -10.47 -1.40
C ILE A 117 -6.72 -9.17 -0.87
N VAL A 118 -7.66 -9.29 0.06
CA VAL A 118 -8.31 -8.14 0.71
C VAL A 118 -8.19 -8.33 2.22
N GLY A 119 -7.73 -7.28 2.88
CA GLY A 119 -7.63 -7.22 4.33
C GLY A 119 -8.55 -6.16 4.91
N VAL A 120 -9.08 -6.45 6.09
CA VAL A 120 -9.61 -5.43 7.00
C VAL A 120 -8.47 -5.00 7.90
N VAL A 121 -8.23 -3.70 7.96
CA VAL A 121 -7.23 -3.09 8.83
C VAL A 121 -7.91 -2.26 9.90
N ALA A 122 -7.48 -2.41 11.15
CA ALA A 122 -7.76 -1.45 12.22
C ALA A 122 -6.79 -0.28 12.06
N LEU A 123 -7.32 0.95 12.04
CA LEU A 123 -6.52 2.17 11.91
C LEU A 123 -6.13 2.66 13.30
N GLU A 124 -4.87 3.07 13.45
CA GLU A 124 -4.25 3.46 14.72
C GLU A 124 -3.57 4.84 14.58
N GLY A 125 -3.53 5.60 15.67
CA GLY A 125 -2.93 6.94 15.72
C GLY A 125 -3.80 8.03 15.09
N ARG A 126 -3.18 8.99 14.40
CA ARG A 126 -3.91 10.04 13.67
C ARG A 126 -4.59 9.46 12.44
N VAL A 127 -5.90 9.67 12.31
CA VAL A 127 -6.72 9.17 11.21
C VAL A 127 -7.46 10.34 10.56
N VAL A 128 -7.19 10.57 9.28
CA VAL A 128 -7.85 11.59 8.48
C VAL A 128 -8.88 10.93 7.58
N GLU A 129 -10.11 11.42 7.63
CA GLU A 129 -11.18 10.97 6.74
C GLU A 129 -11.04 11.62 5.37
N GLY A 130 -11.15 10.79 4.33
CA GLY A 130 -11.25 11.22 2.94
C GLY A 130 -12.54 10.74 2.29
N VAL A 131 -12.74 11.13 1.04
CA VAL A 131 -13.97 10.85 0.28
C VAL A 131 -14.29 9.35 0.19
N SER A 132 -13.27 8.51 -0.04
CA SER A 132 -13.44 7.07 -0.29
C SER A 132 -13.06 6.17 0.89
N GLY A 133 -12.57 6.75 1.99
CA GLY A 133 -12.06 5.99 3.13
C GLY A 133 -11.18 6.85 4.03
N TRP A 134 -10.02 6.34 4.42
CA TRP A 134 -9.20 6.95 5.46
C TRP A 134 -7.71 6.93 5.13
N ARG A 135 -6.99 7.83 5.78
CA ARG A 135 -5.54 7.89 5.82
C ARG A 135 -5.07 7.92 7.27
N ALA A 136 -4.34 6.90 7.70
CA ALA A 136 -3.92 6.74 9.09
C ALA A 136 -2.40 6.82 9.27
N GLN A 137 -1.97 7.09 10.50
CA GLN A 137 -0.57 7.02 10.93
C GLN A 137 -0.07 5.58 10.92
N ALA A 138 -0.85 4.67 11.49
CA ALA A 138 -0.54 3.26 11.56
C ALA A 138 -1.80 2.43 11.30
N ALA A 139 -1.59 1.15 11.00
CA ALA A 139 -2.68 0.21 10.87
C ALA A 139 -2.22 -1.21 11.14
N ARG A 140 -3.16 -2.04 11.57
CA ARG A 140 -2.98 -3.46 11.83
C ARG A 140 -4.01 -4.26 11.06
N LEU A 141 -3.56 -5.28 10.35
CA LEU A 141 -4.43 -6.24 9.69
C LEU A 141 -5.14 -7.08 10.76
N VAL A 142 -6.46 -7.15 10.70
CA VAL A 142 -7.29 -7.88 11.68
C VAL A 142 -8.09 -9.01 11.07
N ALA A 143 -8.42 -8.90 9.78
CA ALA A 143 -8.97 -10.00 8.99
C ALA A 143 -8.40 -10.00 7.58
N LEU A 144 -8.36 -11.19 6.98
CA LEU A 144 -7.84 -11.44 5.66
C LEU A 144 -8.76 -12.40 4.91
N TRP A 145 -9.07 -12.03 3.67
CA TRP A 145 -9.66 -12.90 2.67
C TRP A 145 -8.67 -13.06 1.52
N GLU A 146 -8.54 -14.30 1.07
CA GLU A 146 -7.69 -14.70 -0.05
C GLU A 146 -8.56 -15.44 -1.06
N ARG A 147 -8.46 -15.08 -2.34
CA ARG A 147 -9.14 -15.81 -3.43
C ARG A 147 -8.67 -17.26 -3.50
N THR A 148 -7.37 -17.48 -3.29
CA THR A 148 -6.77 -18.80 -3.16
C THR A 148 -6.30 -18.94 -1.71
N PRO A 149 -6.99 -19.70 -0.86
CA PRO A 149 -6.64 -19.80 0.55
C PRO A 149 -5.22 -20.30 0.80
N GLY A 150 -4.55 -19.73 1.80
CA GLY A 150 -3.27 -20.24 2.30
C GLY A 150 -2.04 -19.79 1.52
N VAL A 151 -2.12 -18.71 0.74
CA VAL A 151 -0.94 -18.14 0.04
C VAL A 151 -0.16 -17.16 0.91
N VAL A 152 -0.81 -16.54 1.89
CA VAL A 152 -0.18 -15.68 2.90
C VAL A 152 0.09 -16.49 4.17
N HIS A 153 1.27 -16.38 4.77
CA HIS A 153 1.63 -17.05 6.03
C HIS A 153 2.18 -16.04 7.05
N GLY A 154 2.29 -16.45 8.32
CA GLY A 154 3.02 -15.68 9.33
C GLY A 154 2.33 -14.42 9.85
N LEU A 155 1.00 -14.35 9.80
CA LEU A 155 0.22 -13.21 10.31
C LEU A 155 -0.43 -13.54 11.66
N PRO A 156 0.20 -13.22 12.80
CA PRO A 156 -0.33 -13.54 14.12
C PRO A 156 -1.61 -12.77 14.40
N GLY A 157 -2.63 -13.45 14.92
CA GLY A 157 -3.91 -12.84 15.33
C GLY A 157 -4.83 -12.38 14.20
N VAL A 158 -4.47 -12.59 12.92
CA VAL A 158 -5.32 -12.21 11.79
C VAL A 158 -6.37 -13.28 11.53
N LYS A 159 -7.65 -12.91 11.59
CA LYS A 159 -8.77 -13.80 11.28
C LYS A 159 -8.81 -14.09 9.77
N ARG A 160 -8.78 -15.36 9.38
CA ARG A 160 -8.99 -15.76 7.98
C ARG A 160 -10.47 -15.97 7.70
N CYS A 161 -10.94 -15.38 6.61
CA CYS A 161 -12.33 -15.45 6.20
C CYS A 161 -12.44 -16.18 4.86
N GLY A 162 -13.38 -17.13 4.76
CA GLY A 162 -13.63 -17.88 3.52
C GLY A 162 -14.44 -17.09 2.48
N GLN A 163 -15.28 -16.16 2.94
CA GLN A 163 -16.13 -15.32 2.08
C GLN A 163 -15.78 -13.84 2.32
N LEU A 164 -15.51 -13.11 1.23
CA LEU A 164 -15.07 -11.72 1.27
C LEU A 164 -16.18 -10.81 1.80
N GLU A 165 -17.38 -10.94 1.25
CA GLU A 165 -18.50 -10.08 1.60
C GLU A 165 -18.91 -10.24 3.07
N ASP A 166 -18.81 -11.47 3.61
CA ASP A 166 -19.07 -11.72 5.04
C ASP A 166 -17.98 -11.14 5.93
N MET A 167 -16.71 -11.20 5.49
CA MET A 167 -15.63 -10.48 6.17
C MET A 167 -15.94 -8.99 6.25
N VAL A 168 -16.34 -8.36 5.15
CA VAL A 168 -16.63 -6.91 5.13
C VAL A 168 -17.80 -6.57 6.05
N ARG A 169 -18.89 -7.34 6.02
CA ARG A 169 -20.07 -7.11 6.88
C ARG A 169 -19.79 -7.28 8.37
N ALA A 170 -18.77 -8.05 8.74
CA ALA A 170 -18.44 -8.30 10.14
C ALA A 170 -17.79 -7.10 10.85
N TYR A 171 -17.36 -6.06 10.13
CA TYR A 171 -16.67 -4.92 10.71
C TYR A 171 -17.49 -3.62 10.58
N PRO A 172 -17.72 -2.89 11.69
CA PRO A 172 -18.47 -1.64 11.67
C PRO A 172 -17.89 -0.61 10.71
N GLY A 173 -18.77 0.12 10.03
CA GLY A 173 -18.40 1.21 9.13
C GLY A 173 -17.96 0.77 7.73
N LEU A 174 -17.82 -0.53 7.45
CA LEU A 174 -17.48 -1.04 6.11
C LEU A 174 -18.73 -1.43 5.30
N SER A 175 -18.67 -1.29 3.98
CA SER A 175 -19.78 -1.63 3.07
C SER A 175 -19.35 -2.49 1.87
N VAL A 176 -20.25 -3.37 1.43
CA VAL A 176 -20.09 -4.19 0.21
C VAL A 176 -20.69 -3.49 -1.01
N ALA A 177 -21.79 -2.77 -0.81
CA ALA A 177 -22.50 -2.04 -1.86
C ALA A 177 -22.23 -0.56 -1.67
N GLY A 178 -22.11 0.19 -2.79
CA GLY A 178 -21.89 1.64 -2.82
C GLY A 178 -23.04 2.48 -2.24
N SER A 179 -23.88 1.88 -1.38
CA SER A 179 -24.64 2.53 -0.34
C SER A 179 -23.67 3.22 0.61
N SER A 180 -23.10 4.32 0.15
CA SER A 180 -22.56 5.34 1.03
C SER A 180 -23.75 5.90 1.80
N LYS A 181 -24.15 5.24 2.89
CA LYS A 181 -24.72 5.97 4.00
C LYS A 181 -23.55 6.76 4.58
N SER A 182 -23.31 7.92 3.96
CA SER A 182 -22.73 9.11 4.58
C SER A 182 -23.66 9.58 5.71
N GLY A 183 -24.03 8.67 6.61
CA GLY A 183 -24.62 8.98 7.90
C GLY A 183 -23.43 9.11 8.81
N ALA A 184 -23.15 10.34 9.22
CA ALA A 184 -22.17 10.65 10.25
C ALA A 184 -22.24 9.58 11.36
N SER A 185 -21.22 8.73 11.45
CA SER A 185 -21.06 7.87 12.61
C SER A 185 -20.55 8.75 13.74
N ARG A 186 -21.45 9.54 14.32
CA ARG A 186 -21.31 9.91 15.71
C ARG A 186 -21.49 8.60 16.48
N TYR A 187 -20.44 8.21 17.19
CA TYR A 187 -20.38 7.06 18.10
C TYR A 187 -20.23 5.69 17.43
N ALA A 188 -19.01 5.14 17.53
CA ALA A 188 -18.87 3.73 17.81
C ALA A 188 -19.55 3.48 19.16
N SER A 189 -20.63 2.71 19.18
CA SER A 189 -21.17 2.19 20.44
C SER A 189 -20.07 1.41 21.17
N PRO A 190 -20.00 1.49 22.51
CA PRO A 190 -19.09 0.67 23.28
C PRO A 190 -19.44 -0.78 22.98
N TRP A 191 -18.45 -1.53 22.49
CA TRP A 191 -18.54 -2.98 22.38
C TRP A 191 -19.01 -3.55 23.72
N PRO A 192 -19.78 -4.66 23.76
CA PRO A 192 -19.95 -5.36 25.01
C PRO A 192 -18.55 -5.76 25.50
N VAL A 193 -18.12 -5.13 26.59
CA VAL A 193 -17.03 -5.64 27.40
C VAL A 193 -17.43 -7.08 27.69
N LEU A 194 -16.69 -8.04 27.14
CA LEU A 194 -16.75 -9.39 27.65
C LEU A 194 -16.41 -9.27 29.13
N SER A 195 -17.44 -9.37 29.98
CA SER A 195 -17.27 -9.39 31.42
C SER A 195 -16.18 -10.42 31.71
N PRO A 196 -15.13 -10.07 32.48
CA PRO A 196 -14.21 -11.07 32.96
C PRO A 196 -15.02 -11.98 33.86
N THR A 197 -15.43 -13.13 33.33
CA THR A 197 -15.91 -14.23 34.15
C THR A 197 -14.80 -14.50 35.15
N SER A 198 -15.15 -14.29 36.42
CA SER A 198 -14.34 -14.50 37.61
C SER A 198 -13.29 -15.61 37.44
N LEU A 199 -12.07 -15.20 37.11
CA LEU A 199 -10.86 -15.99 37.33
C LEU A 199 -10.39 -15.66 38.75
N SER A 200 -11.12 -16.18 39.73
CA SER A 200 -10.64 -16.29 41.11
C SER A 200 -9.61 -17.42 41.17
N GLY A 201 -8.44 -17.16 40.59
CA GLY A 201 -7.23 -17.96 40.78
C GLY A 201 -6.21 -17.13 41.55
N PRO A 202 -5.36 -17.74 42.40
CA PRO A 202 -4.32 -17.03 43.11
C PRO A 202 -3.42 -16.30 42.11
N VAL A 203 -3.35 -14.97 42.24
CA VAL A 203 -2.42 -14.13 41.50
C VAL A 203 -1.00 -14.59 41.89
N PRO A 204 -0.19 -15.14 40.98
CA PRO A 204 1.22 -15.37 41.28
C PRO A 204 1.84 -14.00 41.58
N GLY A 205 2.50 -13.89 42.74
CA GLY A 205 3.18 -12.68 43.15
C GLY A 205 4.17 -12.20 42.09
N PRO A 206 4.58 -10.91 42.12
CA PRO A 206 5.48 -10.35 41.14
C PRO A 206 6.75 -11.19 41.06
N VAL A 207 6.91 -11.91 39.94
CA VAL A 207 8.16 -12.55 39.60
C VAL A 207 9.13 -11.42 39.32
N LEU A 208 10.00 -11.14 40.29
CA LEU A 208 11.17 -10.31 40.10
C LEU A 208 11.97 -10.91 38.95
N LEU A 209 11.84 -10.33 37.77
CA LEU A 209 12.64 -10.70 36.61
C LEU A 209 14.10 -10.44 36.99
N ARG A 210 14.84 -11.53 37.15
CA ARG A 210 16.29 -11.52 37.33
C ARG A 210 16.88 -10.71 36.17
N PRO A 211 17.79 -9.74 36.43
CA PRO A 211 18.40 -8.95 35.37
C PRO A 211 19.00 -9.88 34.32
N VAL A 212 18.45 -9.83 33.10
CA VAL A 212 19.05 -10.49 31.95
C VAL A 212 20.39 -9.80 31.73
N ALA A 213 21.48 -10.55 31.89
CA ALA A 213 22.81 -10.06 31.58
C ALA A 213 22.79 -9.45 30.17
N ALA A 214 23.31 -8.22 30.07
CA ALA A 214 23.40 -7.49 28.82
C ALA A 214 23.94 -8.43 27.72
N SER A 215 23.13 -8.65 26.69
CA SER A 215 23.58 -9.42 25.53
C SER A 215 24.83 -8.75 24.96
N PRO A 216 25.87 -9.52 24.60
CA PRO A 216 27.07 -8.95 24.01
C PRO A 216 26.67 -8.12 22.81
N THR A 217 27.09 -6.85 22.83
CA THR A 217 26.94 -5.90 21.72
C THR A 217 27.29 -6.61 20.43
N PRO A 218 26.38 -6.68 19.43
CA PRO A 218 26.69 -7.34 18.17
C PRO A 218 27.92 -6.67 17.58
N SER A 219 28.99 -7.46 17.42
CA SER A 219 30.23 -7.02 16.77
C SER A 219 29.85 -6.36 15.46
N ARG A 220 30.23 -5.08 15.31
CA ARG A 220 30.03 -4.24 14.13
C ARG A 220 30.58 -4.97 12.90
N ARG A 221 29.73 -5.79 12.27
CA ARG A 221 30.05 -6.52 11.05
C ARG A 221 30.34 -5.46 10.00
N GLN A 222 31.59 -5.36 9.58
CA GLN A 222 31.98 -4.54 8.44
C GLN A 222 31.12 -5.00 7.25
N ARG A 223 30.08 -4.23 6.94
CA ARG A 223 29.40 -4.33 5.66
C ARG A 223 30.44 -4.00 4.61
N SER A 224 30.83 -5.00 3.84
CA SER A 224 31.51 -4.77 2.58
C SER A 224 30.61 -3.84 1.77
N VAL A 225 31.08 -2.60 1.60
CA VAL A 225 30.45 -1.62 0.72
C VAL A 225 30.55 -2.22 -0.68
N ARG A 226 29.48 -2.89 -1.11
CA ARG A 226 29.32 -3.25 -2.53
C ARG A 226 29.32 -1.93 -3.27
N ARG A 227 30.41 -1.65 -3.99
CA ARG A 227 30.52 -0.53 -4.91
C ARG A 227 29.33 -0.59 -5.85
N THR A 228 28.38 0.30 -5.64
CA THR A 228 27.32 0.58 -6.61
C THR A 228 28.00 0.96 -7.93
N PRO A 229 27.57 0.41 -9.08
CA PRO A 229 28.10 0.84 -10.36
C PRO A 229 27.89 2.35 -10.46
N SER A 230 28.97 3.06 -10.78
CA SER A 230 28.99 4.51 -10.96
C SER A 230 27.85 4.93 -11.90
N GLY A 231 27.17 6.04 -11.59
CA GLY A 231 25.99 6.52 -12.32
C GLY A 231 26.16 6.64 -13.84
N VAL A 232 27.41 6.68 -14.33
CA VAL A 232 27.78 6.62 -15.74
C VAL A 232 27.27 5.34 -16.43
N ALA A 233 27.31 4.19 -15.76
CA ALA A 233 26.86 2.92 -16.33
C ALA A 233 25.34 2.89 -16.56
N ILE A 234 24.57 3.55 -15.69
CA ILE A 234 23.10 3.65 -15.83
C ILE A 234 22.73 4.59 -16.97
N ALA A 235 23.46 5.70 -17.13
CA ALA A 235 23.22 6.66 -18.22
C ALA A 235 23.49 6.05 -19.61
N LEU A 236 24.56 5.26 -19.75
CA LEU A 236 24.90 4.59 -21.01
C LEU A 236 23.85 3.53 -21.39
N LEU A 237 23.34 2.77 -20.43
CA LEU A 237 22.30 1.77 -20.70
C LEU A 237 21.00 2.42 -21.18
N GLY A 238 20.62 3.57 -20.58
CA GLY A 238 19.46 4.34 -21.01
C GLY A 238 19.57 4.83 -22.45
N ALA A 239 20.73 5.39 -22.83
CA ALA A 239 20.97 5.89 -24.18
C ALA A 239 20.89 4.78 -25.25
N VAL A 240 21.44 3.60 -24.97
CA VAL A 240 21.40 2.45 -25.91
C VAL A 240 19.96 1.96 -26.10
N ILE A 241 19.16 1.89 -25.03
CA ILE A 241 17.77 1.46 -25.11
C ILE A 241 16.93 2.48 -25.90
N SER A 242 17.10 3.78 -25.67
CA SER A 242 16.40 4.82 -26.44
C SER A 242 16.76 4.77 -27.92
N LEU A 243 18.04 4.55 -28.27
CA LEU A 243 18.46 4.41 -29.66
C LEU A 243 17.84 3.17 -30.33
N ALA A 244 17.82 2.03 -29.63
CA ALA A 244 17.21 0.80 -30.14
C ALA A 244 15.70 0.97 -30.39
N ILE A 245 14.99 1.68 -29.50
CA ILE A 245 13.56 1.97 -29.68
C ILE A 245 13.35 2.84 -30.92
N VAL A 246 14.12 3.92 -31.08
CA VAL A 246 13.99 4.82 -32.26
C VAL A 246 14.28 4.08 -33.56
N VAL A 247 15.32 3.24 -33.59
CA VAL A 247 15.65 2.41 -34.76
C VAL A 247 14.53 1.39 -35.04
N PHE A 248 13.93 0.80 -34.01
CA PHE A 248 12.86 -0.18 -34.20
C PHE A 248 11.53 0.45 -34.62
N THR A 249 11.16 1.61 -34.06
CA THR A 249 9.89 2.27 -34.37
C THR A 249 9.93 3.06 -35.67
N HIS A 250 11.07 3.65 -36.01
CA HIS A 250 11.20 4.51 -37.19
C HIS A 250 12.06 3.91 -38.30
N GLY A 251 12.79 2.83 -38.04
CA GLY A 251 13.61 2.11 -39.03
C GLY A 251 12.90 1.82 -40.35
N PRO A 252 11.68 1.24 -40.38
CA PRO A 252 11.01 0.98 -41.64
C PRO A 252 10.63 2.26 -42.40
N VAL A 253 10.28 3.34 -41.69
CA VAL A 253 9.91 4.63 -42.32
C VAL A 253 11.14 5.32 -42.92
N VAL A 254 12.26 5.31 -42.21
CA VAL A 254 13.53 5.87 -42.70
C VAL A 254 14.05 5.05 -43.90
N LEU A 255 13.95 3.73 -43.85
CA LEU A 255 14.35 2.85 -44.96
C LEU A 255 13.51 3.12 -46.21
N ILE A 256 12.19 3.24 -46.07
CA ILE A 256 11.28 3.58 -47.18
C ILE A 256 11.64 4.96 -47.77
N GLY A 257 11.89 5.96 -46.92
CA GLY A 257 12.32 7.28 -47.36
C GLY A 257 13.61 7.25 -48.18
N ILE A 258 14.62 6.50 -47.73
CA ILE A 258 15.89 6.33 -48.44
C ILE A 258 15.68 5.64 -49.80
N VAL A 259 14.86 4.58 -49.86
CA VAL A 259 14.57 3.87 -51.13
C VAL A 259 13.86 4.78 -52.14
N VAL A 260 12.89 5.58 -51.68
CA VAL A 260 12.18 6.55 -52.55
C VAL A 260 13.14 7.61 -53.08
N ILE A 261 14.00 8.16 -52.22
CA ILE A 261 15.01 9.15 -52.62
C ILE A 261 15.98 8.55 -53.66
N LEU A 262 16.47 7.32 -53.43
CA LEU A 262 17.36 6.64 -54.37
C LEU A 262 16.66 6.35 -55.70
N ALA A 263 15.39 5.96 -55.70
CA ALA A 263 14.61 5.74 -56.92
C ALA A 263 14.41 7.02 -57.73
N ILE A 264 14.26 8.18 -57.07
CA ILE A 264 14.14 9.49 -57.73
C ILE A 264 15.49 9.91 -58.34
N ILE A 265 16.60 9.69 -57.62
CA ILE A 265 17.94 10.09 -58.08
C ILE A 265 18.43 9.19 -59.22
N VAL A 266 18.19 7.88 -59.15
CA VAL A 266 18.71 6.88 -60.11
C VAL A 266 17.72 6.62 -61.27
N GLY A 267 16.44 6.93 -61.08
CA GLY A 267 15.38 6.66 -62.04
C GLY A 267 15.47 7.31 -63.44
N PRO A 268 16.07 8.51 -63.65
CA PRO A 268 16.08 9.10 -64.99
C PRO A 268 17.05 8.43 -65.98
N GLU A 269 18.03 7.65 -65.51
CA GLU A 269 19.05 7.03 -66.37
C GLU A 269 18.59 5.70 -67.02
N PHE A 270 17.46 5.12 -66.60
CA PHE A 270 16.96 3.82 -67.08
C PHE A 270 15.76 3.89 -68.03
N ARG A 271 15.46 5.07 -68.61
CA ARG A 271 14.47 5.23 -69.68
C ARG A 271 15.14 5.41 -71.04
N HIS A 272 15.81 4.36 -71.53
CA HIS A 272 16.22 4.25 -72.93
C HIS A 272 16.08 2.81 -73.42
#